data_AF-A0A067MIC3-F1
#
_entry.id   AF-A0A067MIC3-F1
#
_cell.length_a   1.000
_cell.length_b   1.000
_cell.length_c   1.000
_cell.angle_alpha   90.00
_cell.angle_beta   90.00
_cell.angle_gamma   90.00
#
_symmetry.space_group_name_H-M   'P 1'
#
loop_
_entity.id
_entity.type
_entity.pdbx_description
1 polymer ?
#
loop_
_entity_poly.entity_id
_entity_poly.type
_entity_poly.pdbx_seq_one_letter_code
_entity_poly.pdbx_strand_id
1 'polypeptide(L)'
;MRIERVIFSWDPRGGVSNYIRSLHKNILNRDADSQGVVDHYTQTAHESGLAAVIASLFCSPEYRARDLSPRETVRILYRSTLSREADTGGLKRHCQEMERGRSLEDTARAFLDSPEYRQRVQLGLAPDPQASCLADFIRNLYQNVLDRGAESQEVVDGHTRIAYDSGLVAAINGFFGSPEYRSKNHPVEETVKRLYRSILGREAEPSGLEHHVYEMNRGRSLETTIHVFIDSPEYRLRVQRGVVPDPQPNRVADFVKTLYRNILDRPAESWAVIAHHTNAVHERGLAAAIFGFFGSPEYRAKNLSTEETVKKLYRSILGREAEAGGLEHHVREINGGRSLETAVHVFVDSPEYRARARRGLVPSSL
;
A
#
# COMPACT_ATOMS: atom_id res chain seq x y z
N MET A 1 -11.54 42.37 7.76
CA MET A 1 -10.33 41.51 7.84
C MET A 1 -10.75 40.11 7.43
N ARG A 2 -10.50 39.70 6.18
CA ARG A 2 -10.85 38.36 5.70
C ARG A 2 -9.96 37.36 6.43
N ILE A 3 -10.56 36.43 7.16
CA ILE A 3 -9.86 35.25 7.67
C ILE A 3 -9.49 34.43 6.43
N GLU A 4 -8.27 34.57 5.97
CA GLU A 4 -7.69 33.59 5.05
C GLU A 4 -7.68 32.25 5.81
N ARG A 5 -8.60 31.35 5.45
CA ARG A 5 -8.42 29.94 5.77
C ARG A 5 -7.10 29.56 5.13
N VAL A 6 -6.05 29.33 5.94
CA VAL A 6 -4.85 28.66 5.48
C VAL A 6 -5.30 27.26 5.07
N ILE A 7 -5.60 27.09 3.78
CA ILE A 7 -5.85 25.78 3.20
C ILE A 7 -4.46 25.14 3.15
N PHE A 8 -4.20 24.19 4.04
CA PHE A 8 -3.04 23.30 3.97
C PHE A 8 -3.23 22.37 2.75
N SER A 9 -3.18 22.93 1.54
CA SER A 9 -3.51 22.23 0.31
C SER A 9 -2.27 21.58 -0.30
N TRP A 10 -2.28 20.26 -0.33
CA TRP A 10 -1.52 19.45 -1.28
C TRP A 10 -2.34 19.25 -2.56
N ASP A 11 -1.70 19.22 -3.74
CA ASP A 11 -2.33 18.90 -5.02
C ASP A 11 -2.18 17.41 -5.36
N PRO A 12 -3.28 16.63 -5.38
CA PRO A 12 -3.23 15.19 -5.60
C PRO A 12 -2.72 14.74 -6.97
N ARG A 13 -2.76 15.62 -7.98
CA ARG A 13 -2.52 15.23 -9.38
C ARG A 13 -1.06 14.92 -9.70
N GLY A 14 -0.12 15.24 -8.80
CA GLY A 14 1.31 14.99 -8.98
C GLY A 14 1.95 14.04 -7.99
N GLY A 15 1.15 13.22 -7.28
CA GLY A 15 1.65 12.14 -6.42
C GLY A 15 2.67 12.58 -5.36
N VAL A 16 3.72 11.77 -5.15
CA VAL A 16 4.79 12.04 -4.17
C VAL A 16 5.56 13.29 -4.53
N SER A 17 5.77 13.61 -5.81
CA SER A 17 6.47 14.84 -6.21
C SER A 17 5.76 16.11 -5.74
N ASN A 18 4.44 16.19 -5.91
CA ASN A 18 3.66 17.32 -5.38
C ASN A 18 3.58 17.30 -3.84
N TYR A 19 3.59 16.11 -3.25
CA TYR A 19 3.65 16.00 -1.80
C TYR A 19 4.97 16.50 -1.25
N ILE A 20 6.10 16.18 -1.89
CA ILE A 20 7.43 16.69 -1.53
C ILE A 20 7.49 18.21 -1.61
N ARG A 21 6.89 18.82 -2.65
CA ARG A 21 6.77 20.29 -2.72
C ARG A 21 5.99 20.84 -1.53
N SER A 22 4.92 20.15 -1.12
CA SER A 22 4.14 20.51 0.07
C SER A 22 4.93 20.32 1.37
N LEU A 23 5.76 19.27 1.46
CA LEU A 23 6.65 19.02 2.59
C LEU A 23 7.72 20.11 2.71
N HIS A 24 8.33 20.56 1.60
CA HIS A 24 9.28 21.69 1.62
C HIS A 24 8.59 22.94 2.16
N LYS A 25 7.40 23.25 1.63
CA LYS A 25 6.64 24.43 2.07
C LYS A 25 6.26 24.36 3.55
N ASN A 26 5.80 23.20 4.03
CA ASN A 26 5.32 23.07 5.40
C ASN A 26 6.48 22.89 6.42
N ILE A 27 7.51 22.13 6.07
CA ILE A 27 8.63 21.79 6.96
C ILE A 27 9.71 22.86 6.89
N LEU A 28 10.18 23.23 5.71
CA LEU A 28 11.28 24.20 5.53
C LEU A 28 10.79 25.65 5.41
N ASN A 29 9.48 25.87 5.23
CA ASN A 29 8.88 27.20 5.06
C ASN A 29 9.33 27.90 3.75
N ARG A 30 9.55 27.13 2.69
CA ARG A 30 9.86 27.61 1.33
C ARG A 30 9.45 26.58 0.27
N ASP A 31 9.35 27.02 -0.98
CA ASP A 31 9.17 26.10 -2.10
C ASP A 31 10.47 25.32 -2.40
N ALA A 32 10.36 24.17 -3.07
CA ALA A 32 11.53 23.42 -3.53
C ALA A 32 12.26 24.19 -4.66
N ASP A 33 13.57 24.35 -4.54
CA ASP A 33 14.34 25.29 -5.39
C ASP A 33 14.46 24.86 -6.85
N SER A 34 14.29 23.57 -7.15
CA SER A 34 14.35 23.03 -8.51
C SER A 34 13.62 21.70 -8.65
N GLN A 35 13.34 21.30 -9.88
CA GLN A 35 12.81 19.95 -10.17
C GLN A 35 13.79 18.85 -9.71
N GLY A 36 15.11 19.06 -9.83
CA GLY A 36 16.10 18.10 -9.36
C GLY A 36 16.05 17.84 -7.84
N VAL A 37 15.67 18.83 -7.03
CA VAL A 37 15.44 18.63 -5.58
C VAL A 37 14.20 17.76 -5.35
N VAL A 38 13.13 18.04 -6.10
CA VAL A 38 11.90 17.24 -6.03
C VAL A 38 12.19 15.79 -6.44
N ASP A 39 12.95 15.59 -7.52
CA ASP A 39 13.33 14.27 -8.01
C ASP A 39 14.21 13.52 -6.99
N HIS A 40 15.19 14.19 -6.37
CA HIS A 40 16.05 13.61 -5.34
C HIS A 40 15.25 13.12 -4.12
N TYR A 41 14.36 13.96 -3.57
CA TYR A 41 13.52 13.54 -2.44
C TYR A 41 12.46 12.51 -2.86
N THR A 42 12.02 12.52 -4.13
CA THR A 42 11.10 11.52 -4.68
C THR A 42 11.81 10.17 -4.70
N GLN A 43 13.05 10.13 -5.20
CA GLN A 43 13.90 8.96 -5.13
C GLN A 43 14.16 8.50 -3.69
N THR A 44 14.44 9.43 -2.77
CA THR A 44 14.61 9.11 -1.34
C THR A 44 13.33 8.52 -0.75
N ALA A 45 12.16 9.02 -1.13
CA ALA A 45 10.87 8.45 -0.73
C ALA A 45 10.71 7.02 -1.26
N HIS A 46 11.16 6.74 -2.49
CA HIS A 46 11.15 5.39 -3.05
C HIS A 46 12.16 4.45 -2.40
N GLU A 47 13.30 4.94 -1.95
CA GLU A 47 14.34 4.10 -1.34
C GLU A 47 14.06 3.83 0.14
N SER A 48 13.66 4.87 0.87
CA SER A 48 13.62 4.89 2.33
C SER A 48 12.25 5.24 2.93
N GLY A 49 11.30 5.70 2.10
CA GLY A 49 9.93 6.02 2.50
C GLY A 49 9.69 7.46 2.88
N LEU A 50 8.41 7.84 2.88
CA LEU A 50 7.98 9.20 3.23
C LEU A 50 8.38 9.58 4.67
N ALA A 51 8.39 8.62 5.61
CA ALA A 51 8.86 8.85 6.97
C ALA A 51 10.33 9.32 6.99
N ALA A 52 11.17 8.68 6.18
CA ALA A 52 12.58 9.02 6.06
C ALA A 52 12.78 10.39 5.39
N VAL A 53 11.98 10.72 4.36
CA VAL A 53 11.99 12.06 3.73
C VAL A 53 11.56 13.15 4.71
N ILE A 54 10.48 12.91 5.46
CA ILE A 54 10.01 13.86 6.48
C ILE A 54 11.10 14.04 7.55
N ALA A 55 11.67 12.94 8.04
CA ALA A 55 12.74 12.97 9.03
C ALA A 55 14.00 13.67 8.52
N SER A 56 14.40 13.45 7.26
CA SER A 56 15.57 14.08 6.66
C SER A 56 15.37 15.59 6.49
N LEU A 57 14.17 16.03 6.11
CA LEU A 57 13.83 17.46 6.08
C LEU A 57 13.93 18.10 7.47
N PHE A 58 13.41 17.45 8.52
CA PHE A 58 13.57 17.94 9.90
C PHE A 58 15.01 17.89 10.42
N CYS A 59 15.80 16.91 9.97
CA CYS A 59 17.21 16.78 10.33
C CYS A 59 18.15 17.63 9.48
N SER A 60 17.63 18.32 8.46
CA SER A 60 18.42 19.15 7.56
C SER A 60 19.10 20.32 8.31
N PRO A 61 20.30 20.77 7.89
CA PRO A 61 20.93 21.95 8.45
C PRO A 61 20.00 23.17 8.42
N GLU A 62 19.22 23.29 7.35
CA GLU A 62 18.25 24.37 7.16
C GLU A 62 17.14 24.35 8.21
N TYR A 63 16.51 23.20 8.47
CA TYR A 63 15.49 23.11 9.51
C TYR A 63 16.10 23.35 10.90
N ARG A 64 17.27 22.73 11.18
CA ARG A 64 17.96 22.88 12.47
C ARG A 64 18.35 24.33 12.76
N ALA A 65 18.73 25.11 11.75
CA ALA A 65 19.06 26.53 11.91
C ALA A 65 17.88 27.40 12.38
N ARG A 66 16.65 26.89 12.32
CA ARG A 66 15.45 27.58 12.82
C ARG A 66 15.26 27.47 14.32
N ASP A 67 16.01 26.60 15.00
CA ASP A 67 16.02 26.41 16.46
C ASP A 67 14.62 26.31 17.09
N LEU A 68 13.75 25.53 16.45
CA LEU A 68 12.36 25.37 16.88
C LEU A 68 12.23 24.41 18.06
N SER A 69 11.28 24.69 18.95
CA SER A 69 10.98 23.81 20.07
C SER A 69 10.38 22.46 19.60
N PRO A 70 10.51 21.37 20.38
CA PRO A 70 9.84 20.10 20.07
C PRO A 70 8.34 20.26 19.84
N ARG A 71 7.71 21.18 20.56
CA ARG A 71 6.28 21.51 20.42
C ARG A 71 5.96 22.09 19.04
N GLU A 72 6.81 22.95 18.49
CA GLU A 72 6.63 23.49 17.13
C GLU A 72 6.91 22.45 16.06
N THR A 73 7.92 21.59 16.26
CA THR A 73 8.20 20.47 15.37
C THR A 73 7.01 19.51 15.29
N VAL A 74 6.38 19.16 16.41
CA VAL A 74 5.17 18.32 16.42
C VAL A 74 4.00 19.01 15.70
N ARG A 75 3.81 20.32 15.86
CA ARG A 75 2.78 21.06 15.10
C ARG A 75 3.03 21.02 13.60
N ILE A 76 4.29 21.17 13.18
CA ILE A 76 4.67 21.07 11.77
C ILE A 76 4.44 19.65 11.25
N LEU A 77 4.72 18.61 12.05
CA LEU A 77 4.37 17.21 11.70
C LEU A 77 2.87 17.04 11.45
N TYR A 78 2.01 17.54 12.35
CA TYR A 78 0.55 17.49 12.17
C TYR A 78 0.11 18.18 10.87
N ARG A 79 0.63 19.35 10.57
CA ARG A 79 0.30 20.06 9.33
C ARG A 79 0.81 19.36 8.08
N SER A 80 2.04 18.83 8.14
CA SER A 80 2.72 18.25 6.98
C SER A 80 2.19 16.86 6.63
N THR A 81 1.75 16.08 7.62
CA THR A 81 1.29 14.69 7.44
C THR A 81 -0.22 14.55 7.51
N LEU A 82 -0.88 15.30 8.39
CA LEU A 82 -2.30 15.19 8.66
C LEU A 82 -3.08 16.42 8.19
N SER A 83 -2.46 17.40 7.51
CA SER A 83 -3.17 18.56 6.96
C SER A 83 -4.10 19.25 7.97
N ARG A 84 -3.72 19.27 9.25
CA ARG A 84 -4.48 19.87 10.36
C ARG A 84 -3.58 20.37 11.47
N GLU A 85 -4.15 21.15 12.39
CA GLU A 85 -3.49 21.52 13.63
C GLU A 85 -3.53 20.39 14.69
N ALA A 86 -2.50 20.38 15.54
CA ALA A 86 -2.40 19.44 16.64
C ALA A 86 -3.48 19.72 17.70
N ASP A 87 -4.18 18.69 18.16
CA ASP A 87 -5.03 18.80 19.35
C ASP A 87 -4.17 18.78 20.62
N THR A 88 -4.71 19.30 21.73
CA THR A 88 -3.97 19.46 23.00
C THR A 88 -3.42 18.13 23.53
N GLY A 89 -4.18 17.05 23.39
CA GLY A 89 -3.79 15.72 23.88
C GLY A 89 -2.67 15.10 23.04
N GLY A 90 -2.85 15.08 21.72
CA GLY A 90 -1.87 14.57 20.76
C GLY A 90 -0.56 15.34 20.80
N LEU A 91 -0.61 16.66 20.86
CA LEU A 91 0.58 17.51 20.99
C LEU A 91 1.38 17.16 22.26
N LYS A 92 0.70 17.06 23.40
CA LYS A 92 1.34 16.70 24.68
C LYS A 92 1.97 15.32 24.62
N ARG A 93 1.25 14.31 24.12
CA ARG A 93 1.74 12.93 24.03
C ARG A 93 3.02 12.84 23.18
N HIS A 94 3.00 13.40 21.98
CA HIS A 94 4.15 13.32 21.08
C HIS A 94 5.38 14.09 21.60
N CYS A 95 5.19 15.25 22.22
CA CYS A 95 6.30 15.96 22.87
C CYS A 95 6.96 15.08 23.94
N GLN A 96 6.17 14.43 24.80
CA GLN A 96 6.68 13.56 25.85
C GLN A 96 7.37 12.29 25.29
N GLU A 97 6.94 11.77 24.14
CA GLU A 97 7.60 10.64 23.48
C GLU A 97 8.97 11.05 22.91
N MET A 98 9.06 12.25 22.32
CA MET A 98 10.34 12.81 21.85
C MET A 98 11.30 13.13 22.99
N GLU A 99 10.81 13.68 24.12
CA GLU A 99 11.59 13.91 25.34
C GLU A 99 12.16 12.60 25.92
N ARG A 100 11.46 11.48 25.74
CA ARG A 100 11.93 10.13 26.12
C ARG A 100 12.88 9.51 25.09
N GLY A 101 13.27 10.25 24.06
CA GLY A 101 14.26 9.81 23.06
C GLY A 101 13.67 9.12 21.82
N ARG A 102 12.34 9.18 21.59
CA ARG A 102 11.80 8.71 20.30
C ARG A 102 12.35 9.59 19.17
N SER A 103 12.88 8.94 18.14
CA SER A 103 13.42 9.65 16.96
C SER A 103 12.32 10.38 16.19
N LEU A 104 12.72 11.40 15.41
CA LEU A 104 11.80 12.09 14.50
C LEU A 104 11.28 11.16 13.39
N GLU A 105 12.09 10.20 12.95
CA GLU A 105 11.68 9.20 11.96
C GLU A 105 10.60 8.27 12.52
N ASP A 106 10.78 7.74 13.73
CA ASP A 106 9.76 6.90 14.37
C ASP A 106 8.49 7.69 14.68
N THR A 107 8.64 8.97 15.02
CA THR A 107 7.48 9.86 15.21
C THR A 107 6.75 10.08 13.88
N ALA A 108 7.45 10.40 12.79
CA ALA A 108 6.83 10.57 11.47
C ALA A 108 6.17 9.28 10.98
N ARG A 109 6.82 8.13 11.17
CA ARG A 109 6.27 6.80 10.87
C ARG A 109 4.97 6.55 11.65
N ALA A 110 4.94 6.85 12.95
CA ALA A 110 3.73 6.71 13.76
C ALA A 110 2.55 7.57 13.27
N PHE A 111 2.81 8.75 12.68
CA PHE A 111 1.76 9.55 12.04
C PHE A 111 1.26 8.89 10.76
N LEU A 112 2.15 8.48 9.86
CA LEU A 112 1.81 7.87 8.57
C LEU A 112 1.06 6.54 8.74
N ASP A 113 1.41 5.75 9.77
CA ASP A 113 0.78 4.46 10.08
C ASP A 113 -0.55 4.60 10.86
N SER A 114 -0.89 5.81 11.29
CA SER A 114 -2.04 6.05 12.16
C SER A 114 -3.37 5.75 11.45
N PRO A 115 -4.40 5.29 12.18
CA PRO A 115 -5.77 5.22 11.66
C PRO A 115 -6.26 6.55 11.08
N GLU A 116 -5.82 7.67 11.65
CA GLU A 116 -6.19 9.00 11.22
C GLU A 116 -5.60 9.37 9.85
N TYR A 117 -4.31 9.07 9.62
CA TYR A 117 -3.69 9.29 8.32
C TYR A 117 -4.41 8.47 7.23
N ARG A 118 -4.69 7.19 7.52
CA ARG A 118 -5.49 6.33 6.63
C ARG A 118 -6.86 6.93 6.31
N GLN A 119 -7.55 7.48 7.30
CA GLN A 119 -8.83 8.16 7.08
C GLN A 119 -8.67 9.42 6.21
N ARG A 120 -7.60 10.19 6.37
CA ARG A 120 -7.34 11.36 5.52
C ARG A 120 -7.06 11.00 4.08
N VAL A 121 -6.32 9.92 3.85
CA VAL A 121 -6.13 9.35 2.52
C VAL A 121 -7.49 9.05 1.87
N GLN A 122 -8.38 8.38 2.59
CA GLN A 122 -9.73 8.07 2.09
C GLN A 122 -10.57 9.30 1.75
N LEU A 123 -10.35 10.41 2.47
CA LEU A 123 -11.01 11.69 2.23
C LEU A 123 -10.31 12.56 1.18
N GLY A 124 -9.19 12.11 0.60
CA GLY A 124 -8.38 12.89 -0.34
C GLY A 124 -7.66 14.10 0.28
N LEU A 125 -7.48 14.09 1.61
CA LEU A 125 -6.87 15.19 2.39
C LEU A 125 -5.37 14.97 2.68
N ALA A 126 -4.85 13.79 2.33
CA ALA A 126 -3.45 13.40 2.40
C ALA A 126 -3.14 12.49 1.20
N PRO A 127 -1.89 12.42 0.72
CA PRO A 127 -1.54 11.49 -0.34
C PRO A 127 -1.75 10.07 0.13
N ASP A 128 -2.43 9.27 -0.68
CA ASP A 128 -2.33 7.83 -0.56
C ASP A 128 -0.88 7.44 -0.87
N PRO A 129 -0.11 6.92 0.11
CA PRO A 129 1.23 6.46 -0.16
C PRO A 129 1.21 5.37 -1.24
N GLN A 130 0.16 4.54 -1.28
CA GLN A 130 0.02 3.46 -2.25
C GLN A 130 -0.36 3.95 -3.65
N ALA A 131 -1.41 4.77 -3.81
CA ALA A 131 -1.75 5.31 -5.13
C ALA A 131 -0.64 6.23 -5.71
N SER A 132 0.03 7.00 -4.85
CA SER A 132 1.16 7.83 -5.28
C SER A 132 2.35 6.97 -5.67
N CYS A 133 2.71 5.96 -4.87
CA CYS A 133 3.81 5.07 -5.21
C CYS A 133 3.52 4.19 -6.43
N LEU A 134 2.25 3.88 -6.75
CA LEU A 134 1.91 3.14 -7.97
C LEU A 134 2.17 4.00 -9.21
N ALA A 135 1.70 5.25 -9.22
CA ALA A 135 1.98 6.18 -10.32
C ALA A 135 3.48 6.45 -10.47
N ASP A 136 4.20 6.61 -9.36
CA ASP A 136 5.65 6.78 -9.38
C ASP A 136 6.39 5.52 -9.81
N PHE A 137 5.91 4.34 -9.42
CA PHE A 137 6.42 3.07 -9.89
C PHE A 137 6.29 2.97 -11.42
N ILE A 138 5.15 3.37 -11.98
CA ILE A 138 4.97 3.48 -13.44
C ILE A 138 5.98 4.45 -14.06
N ARG A 139 6.21 5.64 -13.46
CA ARG A 139 7.24 6.57 -13.95
C ARG A 139 8.64 5.95 -13.90
N ASN A 140 8.94 5.18 -12.85
CA ASN A 140 10.19 4.44 -12.74
C ASN A 140 10.30 3.33 -13.79
N LEU A 141 9.21 2.67 -14.19
CA LEU A 141 9.23 1.73 -15.31
C LEU A 141 9.58 2.45 -16.62
N TYR A 142 8.99 3.60 -16.89
CA TYR A 142 9.37 4.41 -18.06
C TYR A 142 10.86 4.74 -18.06
N GLN A 143 11.36 5.29 -16.94
CA GLN A 143 12.74 5.72 -16.83
C GLN A 143 13.73 4.54 -16.95
N ASN A 144 13.49 3.46 -16.21
CA ASN A 144 14.45 2.39 -16.03
C ASN A 144 14.28 1.23 -17.04
N VAL A 145 13.11 1.07 -17.66
CA VAL A 145 12.87 0.05 -18.70
C VAL A 145 12.97 0.66 -20.09
N LEU A 146 12.41 1.85 -20.31
CA LEU A 146 12.32 2.46 -21.64
C LEU A 146 13.33 3.59 -21.88
N ASP A 147 14.12 3.98 -20.88
CA ASP A 147 15.12 5.06 -20.95
C ASP A 147 14.53 6.43 -21.29
N ARG A 148 13.29 6.70 -20.84
CA ARG A 148 12.61 7.98 -21.07
C ARG A 148 11.58 8.27 -19.99
N GLY A 149 11.14 9.52 -19.89
CA GLY A 149 9.95 9.86 -19.12
C GLY A 149 8.65 9.45 -19.81
N ALA A 150 7.57 9.30 -19.03
CA ALA A 150 6.23 9.21 -19.58
C ALA A 150 5.87 10.50 -20.33
N GLU A 151 5.14 10.39 -21.44
CA GLU A 151 4.80 11.52 -22.32
C GLU A 151 3.83 12.52 -21.68
N SER A 152 2.94 12.02 -20.82
CA SER A 152 1.95 12.84 -20.11
C SER A 152 1.49 12.16 -18.83
N GLN A 153 0.80 12.90 -17.97
CA GLN A 153 0.18 12.34 -16.77
C GLN A 153 -0.94 11.34 -17.13
N GLU A 154 -1.68 11.57 -18.22
CA GLU A 154 -2.74 10.66 -18.67
C GLU A 154 -2.20 9.27 -19.04
N VAL A 155 -0.99 9.22 -19.62
CA VAL A 155 -0.30 7.97 -19.92
C VAL A 155 0.10 7.22 -18.66
N VAL A 156 0.58 7.95 -17.63
CA VAL A 156 0.87 7.37 -16.31
C VAL A 156 -0.40 6.84 -15.66
N ASP A 157 -1.50 7.59 -15.72
CA ASP A 157 -2.78 7.21 -15.14
C ASP A 157 -3.35 5.95 -15.82
N GLY A 158 -3.18 5.83 -17.14
CA GLY A 158 -3.56 4.63 -17.89
C GLY A 158 -2.84 3.37 -17.42
N HIS A 159 -1.51 3.42 -17.30
CA HIS A 159 -0.72 2.28 -16.81
C HIS A 159 -0.95 2.02 -15.32
N THR A 160 -1.21 3.07 -14.52
CA THR A 160 -1.58 2.95 -13.12
C THR A 160 -2.89 2.17 -12.99
N ARG A 161 -3.87 2.42 -13.88
CA ARG A 161 -5.12 1.67 -13.91
C ARG A 161 -4.90 0.20 -14.27
N ILE A 162 -4.04 -0.11 -15.24
CA ILE A 162 -3.66 -1.49 -15.58
C ILE A 162 -3.03 -2.19 -14.37
N ALA A 163 -2.08 -1.53 -13.70
CA ALA A 163 -1.43 -2.08 -12.52
C ALA A 163 -2.40 -2.27 -11.35
N TYR A 164 -3.40 -1.39 -11.25
CA TYR A 164 -4.46 -1.52 -10.26
C TYR A 164 -5.37 -2.71 -10.56
N ASP A 165 -5.91 -2.79 -11.77
CA ASP A 165 -6.92 -3.78 -12.16
C ASP A 165 -6.31 -5.19 -12.34
N SER A 166 -5.11 -5.27 -12.93
CA SER A 166 -4.46 -6.53 -13.31
C SER A 166 -3.26 -6.89 -12.42
N GLY A 167 -2.90 -6.04 -11.46
CA GLY A 167 -1.74 -6.23 -10.59
C GLY A 167 -0.43 -5.76 -11.22
N LEU A 168 0.59 -5.62 -10.37
CA LEU A 168 1.87 -5.01 -10.75
C LEU A 168 2.67 -5.86 -11.74
N VAL A 169 2.60 -7.19 -11.61
CA VAL A 169 3.28 -8.13 -12.53
C VAL A 169 2.82 -7.91 -13.96
N ALA A 170 1.51 -7.72 -14.17
CA ALA A 170 0.94 -7.46 -15.49
C ALA A 170 1.45 -6.14 -16.07
N ALA A 171 1.53 -5.09 -15.25
CA ALA A 171 2.08 -3.80 -15.67
C ALA A 171 3.57 -3.92 -16.04
N ILE A 172 4.41 -4.54 -15.19
CA ILE A 172 5.83 -4.74 -15.47
C ILE A 172 6.03 -5.56 -16.76
N ASN A 173 5.31 -6.67 -16.90
CA ASN A 173 5.34 -7.49 -18.12
C ASN A 173 4.92 -6.68 -19.36
N GLY A 174 3.96 -5.77 -19.24
CA GLY A 174 3.56 -4.87 -20.31
C GLY A 174 4.70 -3.98 -20.81
N PHE A 175 5.51 -3.43 -19.90
CA PHE A 175 6.67 -2.59 -20.26
C PHE A 175 7.76 -3.40 -20.95
N PHE A 176 8.21 -4.50 -20.36
CA PHE A 176 9.24 -5.35 -20.97
C PHE A 176 8.74 -6.11 -22.21
N GLY A 177 7.43 -6.32 -22.32
CA GLY A 177 6.78 -6.92 -23.47
C GLY A 177 6.44 -5.94 -24.59
N SER A 178 6.63 -4.63 -24.36
CA SER A 178 6.28 -3.60 -25.33
C SER A 178 7.13 -3.70 -26.61
N PRO A 179 6.58 -3.31 -27.79
CA PRO A 179 7.38 -3.20 -29.01
C PRO A 179 8.60 -2.29 -28.84
N GLU A 180 8.45 -1.20 -28.08
CA GLU A 180 9.52 -0.26 -27.77
C GLU A 180 10.69 -0.95 -27.07
N TYR A 181 10.45 -1.69 -25.98
CA TYR A 181 11.51 -2.43 -25.30
C TYR A 181 12.09 -3.54 -26.17
N ARG A 182 11.24 -4.35 -26.80
CA ARG A 182 11.66 -5.51 -27.61
C ARG A 182 12.51 -5.10 -28.81
N SER A 183 12.22 -3.96 -29.44
CA SER A 183 13.00 -3.47 -30.58
C SER A 183 14.46 -3.13 -30.25
N LYS A 184 14.76 -2.81 -28.99
CA LYS A 184 16.13 -2.53 -28.53
C LYS A 184 16.99 -3.79 -28.39
N ASN A 185 16.37 -4.99 -28.38
CA ASN A 185 17.03 -6.30 -28.32
C ASN A 185 18.10 -6.39 -27.21
N HIS A 186 17.76 -5.95 -26.00
CA HIS A 186 18.67 -5.98 -24.85
C HIS A 186 19.11 -7.40 -24.51
N PRO A 187 20.39 -7.61 -24.14
CA PRO A 187 20.83 -8.90 -23.60
C PRO A 187 20.13 -9.20 -22.27
N VAL A 188 20.11 -10.48 -21.89
CA VAL A 188 19.50 -10.94 -20.62
C VAL A 188 20.09 -10.21 -19.41
N GLU A 189 21.39 -9.97 -19.39
CA GLU A 189 22.07 -9.22 -18.32
C GLU A 189 21.50 -7.81 -18.14
N GLU A 190 21.28 -7.07 -19.23
CA GLU A 190 20.71 -5.72 -19.16
C GLU A 190 19.24 -5.77 -18.72
N THR A 191 18.48 -6.78 -19.15
CA THR A 191 17.11 -7.00 -18.68
C THR A 191 17.08 -7.21 -17.16
N VAL A 192 17.99 -8.01 -16.60
CA VAL A 192 18.09 -8.25 -15.15
C VAL A 192 18.47 -6.96 -14.41
N LYS A 193 19.45 -6.18 -14.89
CA LYS A 193 19.81 -4.88 -14.28
C LYS A 193 18.62 -3.92 -14.24
N ARG A 194 17.82 -3.89 -15.30
CA ARG A 194 16.59 -3.08 -15.35
C ARG A 194 15.52 -3.55 -14.39
N LEU A 195 15.38 -4.86 -14.16
CA LEU A 195 14.48 -5.39 -13.13
C LEU A 195 14.91 -4.94 -11.73
N TYR A 196 16.19 -4.99 -11.40
CA TYR A 196 16.72 -4.46 -10.13
C TYR A 196 16.40 -2.97 -9.95
N ARG A 197 16.73 -2.13 -10.94
CA ARG A 197 16.43 -0.70 -10.89
C ARG A 197 14.94 -0.40 -10.78
N SER A 198 14.12 -1.09 -11.56
CA SER A 198 12.69 -0.82 -11.70
C SER A 198 11.86 -1.34 -10.53
N ILE A 199 12.17 -2.54 -10.02
CA ILE A 199 11.37 -3.22 -8.99
C ILE A 199 11.93 -2.94 -7.59
N LEU A 200 13.25 -2.99 -7.42
CA LEU A 200 13.92 -2.85 -6.12
C LEU A 200 14.51 -1.45 -5.90
N GLY A 201 14.59 -0.61 -6.95
CA GLY A 201 15.09 0.74 -6.83
C GLY A 201 16.61 0.83 -6.60
N ARG A 202 17.38 -0.19 -7.00
CA ARG A 202 18.83 -0.25 -6.80
C ARG A 202 19.53 -1.00 -7.94
N GLU A 203 20.85 -0.90 -8.00
CA GLU A 203 21.66 -1.73 -8.89
C GLU A 203 21.79 -3.17 -8.37
N ALA A 204 22.01 -4.10 -9.31
CA ALA A 204 22.20 -5.51 -9.01
C ALA A 204 23.57 -5.75 -8.34
N GLU A 205 23.60 -6.52 -7.27
CA GLU A 205 24.86 -7.07 -6.76
C GLU A 205 25.42 -8.13 -7.74
N PRO A 206 26.75 -8.29 -7.86
CA PRO A 206 27.36 -9.19 -8.84
C PRO A 206 26.81 -10.62 -8.80
N SER A 207 26.70 -11.21 -7.61
CA SER A 207 26.20 -12.59 -7.44
C SER A 207 24.72 -12.74 -7.79
N GLY A 208 23.90 -11.73 -7.47
CA GLY A 208 22.48 -11.72 -7.77
C GLY A 208 22.24 -11.57 -9.28
N LEU A 209 22.99 -10.67 -9.92
CA LEU A 209 23.01 -10.52 -11.37
C LEU A 209 23.37 -11.84 -12.06
N GLU A 210 24.50 -12.46 -11.68
CA GLU A 210 24.95 -13.74 -12.24
C GLU A 210 23.90 -14.84 -12.09
N HIS A 211 23.28 -14.96 -10.90
CA HIS A 211 22.24 -15.96 -10.63
C HIS A 211 21.03 -15.79 -11.56
N HIS A 212 20.47 -14.58 -11.65
CA HIS A 212 19.27 -14.34 -12.47
C HIS A 212 19.56 -14.49 -13.97
N VAL A 213 20.73 -14.06 -14.44
CA VAL A 213 21.14 -14.24 -15.83
C VAL A 213 21.29 -15.71 -16.17
N TYR A 214 21.93 -16.50 -15.29
CA TYR A 214 22.08 -17.94 -15.46
C TYR A 214 20.71 -18.63 -15.60
N GLU A 215 19.77 -18.32 -14.71
CA GLU A 215 18.44 -18.93 -14.71
C GLU A 215 17.60 -18.58 -15.94
N MET A 216 17.64 -17.31 -16.38
CA MET A 216 16.94 -16.88 -17.59
C MET A 216 17.53 -17.51 -18.85
N ASN A 217 18.86 -17.65 -18.93
CA ASN A 217 19.52 -18.37 -20.04
C ASN A 217 19.17 -19.86 -20.09
N ARG A 218 18.76 -20.46 -18.96
CA ARG A 218 18.24 -21.83 -18.89
C ARG A 218 16.75 -21.96 -19.17
N GLY A 219 16.08 -20.86 -19.53
CA GLY A 219 14.68 -20.85 -19.93
C GLY A 219 13.70 -20.39 -18.84
N ARG A 220 14.17 -19.89 -17.69
CA ARG A 220 13.26 -19.20 -16.75
C ARG A 220 12.66 -17.98 -17.44
N SER A 221 11.34 -17.90 -17.47
CA SER A 221 10.66 -16.78 -18.14
C SER A 221 10.89 -15.46 -17.41
N LEU A 222 10.72 -14.36 -18.14
CA LEU A 222 10.75 -13.01 -17.56
C LEU A 222 9.68 -12.87 -16.46
N GLU A 223 8.47 -13.37 -16.70
CA GLU A 223 7.37 -13.31 -15.74
C GLU A 223 7.72 -14.05 -14.44
N THR A 224 8.26 -15.27 -14.53
CA THR A 224 8.75 -16.00 -13.35
C THR A 224 9.85 -15.23 -12.64
N THR A 225 10.74 -14.55 -13.38
CA THR A 225 11.79 -13.73 -12.79
C THR A 225 11.21 -12.51 -12.07
N ILE A 226 10.23 -11.81 -12.64
CA ILE A 226 9.51 -10.71 -11.98
C ILE A 226 8.86 -11.17 -10.68
N HIS A 227 8.23 -12.35 -10.68
CA HIS A 227 7.67 -12.94 -9.47
C HIS A 227 8.73 -13.17 -8.38
N VAL A 228 9.92 -13.66 -8.73
CA VAL A 228 11.01 -13.83 -7.76
C VAL A 228 11.40 -12.50 -7.10
N PHE A 229 11.45 -11.41 -7.86
CA PHE A 229 11.75 -10.07 -7.32
C PHE A 229 10.61 -9.57 -6.42
N ILE A 230 9.37 -9.66 -6.88
CA ILE A 230 8.19 -9.19 -6.14
C ILE A 230 7.98 -10.00 -4.86
N ASP A 231 8.11 -11.32 -4.90
CA ASP A 231 7.95 -12.20 -3.73
C ASP A 231 9.19 -12.20 -2.81
N SER A 232 10.23 -11.42 -3.12
CA SER A 232 11.44 -11.34 -2.30
C SER A 232 11.17 -10.72 -0.92
N PRO A 233 11.92 -11.12 0.12
CA PRO A 233 11.88 -10.45 1.42
C PRO A 233 12.16 -8.94 1.34
N GLU A 234 13.04 -8.54 0.42
CA GLU A 234 13.38 -7.14 0.19
C GLU A 234 12.17 -6.35 -0.30
N TYR A 235 11.48 -6.83 -1.34
CA TYR A 235 10.29 -6.17 -1.86
C TYR A 235 9.16 -6.13 -0.81
N ARG A 236 8.96 -7.20 -0.03
CA ARG A 236 8.03 -7.21 1.13
C ARG A 236 8.30 -6.10 2.13
N LEU A 237 9.56 -5.92 2.53
CA LEU A 237 9.93 -4.84 3.45
C LEU A 237 9.66 -3.46 2.85
N ARG A 238 9.91 -3.30 1.55
CA ARG A 238 9.65 -2.05 0.83
C ARG A 238 8.15 -1.71 0.76
N VAL A 239 7.29 -2.70 0.52
CA VAL A 239 5.83 -2.53 0.59
C VAL A 239 5.40 -2.10 2.00
N GLN A 240 5.94 -2.76 3.05
CA GLN A 240 5.63 -2.41 4.44
C GLN A 240 6.04 -0.98 4.80
N ARG A 241 7.16 -0.49 4.24
CA ARG A 241 7.62 0.89 4.39
C ARG A 241 6.86 1.90 3.51
N GLY A 242 5.98 1.43 2.62
CA GLY A 242 5.20 2.26 1.69
C GLY A 242 6.04 2.91 0.60
N VAL A 243 7.13 2.28 0.17
CA VAL A 243 8.10 2.87 -0.78
C VAL A 243 7.99 2.32 -2.19
N VAL A 244 7.38 1.14 -2.31
CA VAL A 244 6.94 0.49 -3.56
C VAL A 244 5.48 0.07 -3.41
N PRO A 245 4.73 -0.04 -4.51
CA PRO A 245 3.33 -0.41 -4.45
C PRO A 245 3.12 -1.84 -3.99
N ASP A 246 1.99 -2.08 -3.33
CA ASP A 246 1.47 -3.42 -3.17
C ASP A 246 1.32 -4.09 -4.56
N PRO A 247 1.90 -5.28 -4.79
CA PRO A 247 1.80 -6.02 -6.04
C PRO A 247 0.38 -6.33 -6.50
N GLN A 248 -0.56 -6.37 -5.56
CA GLN A 248 -1.99 -6.59 -5.80
C GLN A 248 -2.76 -5.48 -5.08
N PRO A 249 -2.78 -4.25 -5.64
CA PRO A 249 -3.35 -3.08 -4.97
C PRO A 249 -4.87 -2.97 -5.13
N ASN A 250 -5.51 -3.97 -5.78
CA ASN A 250 -6.96 -3.97 -5.96
C ASN A 250 -7.71 -4.34 -4.66
N ARG A 251 -8.94 -3.83 -4.54
CA ARG A 251 -9.80 -4.04 -3.37
C ARG A 251 -10.10 -5.50 -3.06
N VAL A 252 -10.18 -6.35 -4.09
CA VAL A 252 -10.45 -7.78 -3.90
C VAL A 252 -9.24 -8.45 -3.24
N ALA A 253 -8.03 -8.14 -3.66
CA ALA A 253 -6.80 -8.61 -3.04
C ALA A 253 -6.67 -8.12 -1.59
N ASP A 254 -7.00 -6.86 -1.29
CA ASP A 254 -7.01 -6.35 0.09
C ASP A 254 -8.01 -7.07 0.98
N PHE A 255 -9.17 -7.42 0.41
CA PHE A 255 -10.15 -8.23 1.10
C PHE A 255 -9.63 -9.65 1.34
N VAL A 256 -9.01 -10.29 0.35
CA VAL A 256 -8.35 -11.61 0.50
C VAL A 256 -7.28 -11.58 1.59
N LYS A 257 -6.42 -10.55 1.63
CA LYS A 257 -5.42 -10.36 2.72
C LYS A 257 -6.10 -10.29 4.09
N THR A 258 -7.28 -9.68 4.15
CA THR A 258 -8.09 -9.60 5.38
C THR A 258 -8.70 -10.96 5.75
N LEU A 259 -9.14 -11.77 4.78
CA LEU A 259 -9.60 -13.14 5.02
C LEU A 259 -8.48 -14.00 5.62
N TYR A 260 -7.27 -13.95 5.07
CA TYR A 260 -6.10 -14.63 5.64
C TYR A 260 -5.88 -14.27 7.11
N ARG A 261 -5.80 -12.96 7.41
CA ARG A 261 -5.55 -12.49 8.78
C ARG A 261 -6.67 -12.86 9.75
N ASN A 262 -7.93 -12.72 9.35
CA ASN A 262 -9.05 -12.84 10.28
C ASN A 262 -9.59 -14.28 10.39
N ILE A 263 -9.49 -15.07 9.33
CA ILE A 263 -9.96 -16.47 9.30
C ILE A 263 -8.82 -17.41 9.68
N LEU A 264 -7.65 -17.28 9.03
CA LEU A 264 -6.52 -18.20 9.19
C LEU A 264 -5.49 -17.76 10.24
N ASP A 265 -5.61 -16.54 10.78
CA ASP A 265 -4.71 -15.97 11.80
C ASP A 265 -3.25 -15.84 11.33
N ARG A 266 -3.04 -15.62 10.03
CA ARG A 266 -1.72 -15.41 9.43
C ARG A 266 -1.81 -14.55 8.18
N PRO A 267 -0.71 -13.93 7.72
CA PRO A 267 -0.66 -13.38 6.37
C PRO A 267 -0.62 -14.50 5.31
N ALA A 268 -0.97 -14.16 4.07
CA ALA A 268 -0.73 -15.04 2.92
C ALA A 268 0.78 -15.21 2.68
N GLU A 269 1.17 -16.35 2.10
CA GLU A 269 2.55 -16.75 1.91
C GLU A 269 3.24 -15.97 0.77
N SER A 270 2.49 -15.61 -0.27
CA SER A 270 3.00 -14.90 -1.43
C SER A 270 1.90 -14.07 -2.10
N TRP A 271 2.29 -13.14 -2.96
CA TRP A 271 1.31 -12.39 -3.75
C TRP A 271 0.68 -13.23 -4.85
N ALA A 272 1.37 -14.28 -5.32
CA ALA A 272 0.77 -15.26 -6.24
C ALA A 272 -0.43 -15.98 -5.59
N VAL A 273 -0.34 -16.32 -4.31
CA VAL A 273 -1.46 -16.90 -3.56
C VAL A 273 -2.61 -15.89 -3.42
N ILE A 274 -2.31 -14.62 -3.14
CA ILE A 274 -3.33 -13.55 -3.12
C ILE A 274 -4.02 -13.42 -4.49
N ALA A 275 -3.25 -13.40 -5.58
CA ALA A 275 -3.77 -13.30 -6.93
C ALA A 275 -4.68 -14.49 -7.29
N HIS A 276 -4.27 -15.71 -6.94
CA HIS A 276 -5.09 -16.91 -7.12
C HIS A 276 -6.45 -16.79 -6.43
N HIS A 277 -6.48 -16.37 -5.16
CA HIS A 277 -7.73 -16.18 -4.43
C HIS A 277 -8.55 -14.99 -4.95
N THR A 278 -7.89 -13.95 -5.45
CA THR A 278 -8.54 -12.79 -6.09
C THR A 278 -9.26 -13.21 -7.36
N ASN A 279 -8.60 -13.98 -8.24
CA ASN A 279 -9.22 -14.55 -9.44
C ASN A 279 -10.38 -15.47 -9.08
N ALA A 280 -10.22 -16.26 -8.03
CA ALA A 280 -11.29 -17.12 -7.56
C ALA A 280 -12.51 -16.30 -7.06
N VAL A 281 -12.36 -15.08 -6.54
CA VAL A 281 -13.52 -14.21 -6.24
C VAL A 281 -14.24 -13.82 -7.54
N HIS A 282 -13.51 -13.54 -8.62
CA HIS A 282 -14.10 -13.20 -9.91
C HIS A 282 -14.79 -14.39 -10.60
N GLU A 283 -14.23 -15.59 -10.49
CA GLU A 283 -14.72 -16.78 -11.20
C GLU A 283 -15.95 -17.41 -10.54
N ARG A 284 -15.96 -17.53 -9.21
CA ARG A 284 -17.01 -18.23 -8.44
C ARG A 284 -17.83 -17.31 -7.53
N GLY A 285 -17.51 -16.02 -7.49
CA GLY A 285 -18.17 -15.04 -6.64
C GLY A 285 -17.59 -14.95 -5.22
N LEU A 286 -17.90 -13.83 -4.57
CA LEU A 286 -17.33 -13.45 -3.27
C LEU A 286 -17.69 -14.42 -2.14
N ALA A 287 -18.97 -14.81 -2.03
CA ALA A 287 -19.42 -15.70 -0.96
C ALA A 287 -18.76 -17.08 -1.06
N ALA A 288 -18.65 -17.66 -2.26
CA ALA A 288 -17.98 -18.92 -2.49
C ALA A 288 -16.47 -18.85 -2.16
N ALA A 289 -15.83 -17.72 -2.49
CA ALA A 289 -14.42 -17.50 -2.13
C ALA A 289 -14.22 -17.43 -0.62
N ILE A 290 -15.05 -16.68 0.12
CA ILE A 290 -15.00 -16.61 1.59
C ILE A 290 -15.26 -17.99 2.20
N PHE A 291 -16.30 -18.69 1.74
CA PHE A 291 -16.61 -20.04 2.19
C PHE A 291 -15.44 -21.00 1.99
N GLY A 292 -14.69 -20.86 0.88
CA GLY A 292 -13.46 -21.61 0.64
C GLY A 292 -12.40 -21.48 1.75
N PHE A 293 -12.27 -20.31 2.39
CA PHE A 293 -11.35 -20.14 3.52
C PHE A 293 -11.82 -20.91 4.75
N PHE A 294 -13.11 -20.83 5.10
CA PHE A 294 -13.69 -21.60 6.21
C PHE A 294 -13.73 -23.11 5.94
N GLY A 295 -13.84 -23.51 4.67
CA GLY A 295 -13.82 -24.90 4.24
C GLY A 295 -12.41 -25.49 4.10
N SER A 296 -11.36 -24.67 4.22
CA SER A 296 -9.98 -25.10 4.00
C SER A 296 -9.53 -26.15 5.04
N PRO A 297 -8.64 -27.09 4.67
CA PRO A 297 -8.03 -28.01 5.63
C PRO A 297 -7.35 -27.27 6.79
N GLU A 298 -6.73 -26.12 6.49
CA GLU A 298 -6.07 -25.27 7.48
C GLU A 298 -7.05 -24.72 8.52
N TYR A 299 -8.19 -24.17 8.08
CA TYR A 299 -9.19 -23.67 9.01
C TYR A 299 -9.82 -24.81 9.82
N ARG A 300 -10.15 -25.93 9.17
CA ARG A 300 -10.74 -27.10 9.83
C ARG A 300 -9.81 -27.68 10.90
N ALA A 301 -8.50 -27.67 10.67
CA ALA A 301 -7.51 -28.14 11.63
C ALA A 301 -7.47 -27.31 12.94
N LYS A 302 -7.98 -26.06 12.93
CA LYS A 302 -8.08 -25.24 14.15
C LYS A 302 -9.14 -25.74 15.14
N ASN A 303 -10.07 -26.60 14.69
CA ASN A 303 -11.13 -27.21 15.51
C ASN A 303 -11.89 -26.20 16.39
N LEU A 304 -12.27 -25.06 15.80
CA LEU A 304 -12.91 -23.97 16.51
C LEU A 304 -14.40 -24.25 16.77
N SER A 305 -14.93 -23.67 17.85
CA SER A 305 -16.36 -23.71 18.14
C SER A 305 -17.18 -22.94 17.10
N THR A 306 -18.50 -23.20 17.06
CA THR A 306 -19.44 -22.40 16.28
C THR A 306 -19.36 -20.92 16.66
N GLU A 307 -19.24 -20.62 17.95
CA GLU A 307 -19.14 -19.24 18.44
C GLU A 307 -17.91 -18.52 17.89
N GLU A 308 -16.73 -19.14 17.94
CA GLU A 308 -15.50 -18.55 17.39
C GLU A 308 -15.56 -18.41 15.86
N THR A 309 -16.22 -19.34 15.18
CA THR A 309 -16.48 -19.24 13.74
C THR A 309 -17.37 -18.04 13.41
N VAL A 310 -18.43 -17.80 14.18
CA VAL A 310 -19.30 -16.63 13.99
C VAL A 310 -18.53 -15.34 14.28
N LYS A 311 -17.73 -15.26 15.35
CA LYS A 311 -16.86 -14.09 15.60
C LYS A 311 -15.92 -13.81 14.43
N LYS A 312 -15.35 -14.85 13.81
CA LYS A 312 -14.52 -14.71 12.61
C LYS A 312 -15.31 -14.22 11.39
N LEU A 313 -16.57 -14.62 11.19
CA LEU A 313 -17.44 -14.06 10.13
C LEU A 313 -17.63 -12.55 10.29
N TYR A 314 -17.95 -12.07 11.50
CA TYR A 314 -18.09 -10.65 11.78
C TYR A 314 -16.81 -9.87 11.47
N ARG A 315 -15.66 -10.35 11.95
CA ARG A 315 -14.36 -9.70 11.73
C ARG A 315 -13.94 -9.71 10.27
N SER A 316 -14.12 -10.82 9.55
CA SER A 316 -13.64 -10.98 8.18
C SER A 316 -14.55 -10.31 7.14
N ILE A 317 -15.87 -10.34 7.34
CA ILE A 317 -16.85 -9.84 6.35
C ILE A 317 -17.29 -8.40 6.69
N LEU A 318 -17.61 -8.12 7.96
CA LEU A 318 -18.14 -6.82 8.39
C LEU A 318 -17.09 -5.89 9.00
N GLY A 319 -15.90 -6.41 9.31
CA GLY A 319 -14.77 -5.63 9.83
C GLY A 319 -15.00 -5.09 11.25
N ARG A 320 -15.74 -5.83 12.08
CA ARG A 320 -16.04 -5.49 13.48
C ARG A 320 -16.25 -6.75 14.33
N GLU A 321 -16.26 -6.60 15.65
CA GLU A 321 -16.67 -7.67 16.55
C GLU A 321 -18.20 -7.89 16.51
N ALA A 322 -18.61 -9.11 16.87
CA ALA A 322 -20.01 -9.48 17.00
C ALA A 322 -20.64 -8.83 18.24
N GLU A 323 -21.82 -8.24 18.11
CA GLU A 323 -22.66 -7.89 19.24
C GLU A 323 -23.27 -9.14 19.87
N ALA A 324 -23.53 -9.12 21.19
CA ALA A 324 -23.99 -10.29 21.94
C ALA A 324 -25.24 -10.96 21.33
N GLY A 325 -26.27 -10.17 21.01
CA GLY A 325 -27.51 -10.71 20.43
C GLY A 325 -27.33 -11.27 19.01
N GLY A 326 -26.48 -10.64 18.18
CA GLY A 326 -26.17 -11.12 16.85
C GLY A 326 -25.35 -12.41 16.86
N LEU A 327 -24.36 -12.48 17.76
CA LEU A 327 -23.58 -13.70 18.01
C LEU A 327 -24.48 -14.85 18.43
N GLU A 328 -25.32 -14.66 19.45
CA GLU A 328 -26.26 -15.68 19.93
C GLU A 328 -27.22 -16.16 18.83
N HIS A 329 -27.76 -15.25 18.03
CA HIS A 329 -28.64 -15.58 16.91
C HIS A 329 -27.95 -16.48 15.89
N HIS A 330 -26.78 -16.07 15.38
CA HIS A 330 -26.07 -16.82 14.35
C HIS A 330 -25.55 -18.18 14.85
N VAL A 331 -25.10 -18.26 16.10
CA VAL A 331 -24.69 -19.54 16.72
C VAL A 331 -25.88 -20.50 16.81
N ARG A 332 -27.05 -20.03 17.25
CA ARG A 332 -28.27 -20.84 17.34
C ARG A 332 -28.68 -21.38 15.98
N GLU A 333 -28.66 -20.54 14.95
CA GLU A 333 -29.05 -20.92 13.60
C GLU A 333 -28.12 -21.98 13.00
N ILE A 334 -26.81 -21.83 13.18
CA ILE A 334 -25.83 -22.81 12.68
C ILE A 334 -25.95 -24.13 13.44
N ASN A 335 -26.08 -24.10 14.77
CA ASN A 335 -26.31 -25.31 15.57
C ASN A 335 -27.67 -25.96 15.25
N GLY A 336 -28.65 -25.18 14.79
CA GLY A 336 -29.95 -25.64 14.31
C GLY A 336 -29.94 -26.22 12.88
N GLY A 337 -28.78 -26.31 12.24
CA GLY A 337 -28.61 -26.96 10.93
C GLY A 337 -28.41 -26.00 9.75
N ARG A 338 -28.38 -24.68 9.97
CA ARG A 338 -27.97 -23.73 8.91
C ARG A 338 -26.52 -24.00 8.52
N SER A 339 -26.26 -24.19 7.23
CA SER A 339 -24.89 -24.39 6.74
C SER A 339 -24.05 -23.12 6.91
N LEU A 340 -22.73 -23.29 7.06
CA LEU A 340 -21.80 -22.17 7.12
C LEU A 340 -21.77 -21.37 5.82
N GLU A 341 -21.96 -22.03 4.68
CA GLU A 341 -22.09 -21.37 3.38
C GLU A 341 -23.29 -20.42 3.36
N THR A 342 -24.46 -20.88 3.81
CA THR A 342 -25.66 -20.04 3.94
C THR A 342 -25.40 -18.87 4.91
N ALA A 343 -24.69 -19.11 6.01
CA ALA A 343 -24.31 -18.03 6.92
C ALA A 343 -23.40 -16.98 6.25
N VAL A 344 -22.40 -17.40 5.46
CA VAL A 344 -21.56 -16.47 4.68
C VAL A 344 -22.40 -15.62 3.73
N HIS A 345 -23.35 -16.23 3.01
CA HIS A 345 -24.27 -15.50 2.13
C HIS A 345 -25.08 -14.44 2.90
N VAL A 346 -25.64 -14.78 4.07
CA VAL A 346 -26.38 -13.82 4.91
C VAL A 346 -25.53 -12.60 5.27
N PHE A 347 -24.24 -12.79 5.58
CA PHE A 347 -23.34 -11.68 5.91
C PHE A 347 -22.98 -10.84 4.69
N VAL A 348 -22.62 -11.47 3.56
CA VAL A 348 -22.24 -10.79 2.31
C VAL A 348 -23.41 -10.01 1.71
N ASP A 349 -24.63 -10.53 1.83
CA ASP A 349 -25.84 -9.87 1.33
C ASP A 349 -26.46 -8.85 2.29
N SER A 350 -25.93 -8.74 3.51
CA SER A 350 -26.47 -7.86 4.53
C SER A 350 -26.46 -6.38 4.10
N PRO A 351 -27.44 -5.57 4.57
CA PRO A 351 -27.44 -4.13 4.35
C PRO A 351 -26.14 -3.45 4.82
N GLU A 352 -25.54 -3.99 5.89
CA GLU A 352 -24.27 -3.51 6.43
C GLU A 352 -23.11 -3.75 5.45
N TYR A 353 -22.95 -4.97 4.94
CA TYR A 353 -21.92 -5.28 3.94
C TYR A 353 -22.09 -4.41 2.69
N ARG A 354 -23.32 -4.29 2.17
CA ARG A 354 -23.63 -3.43 1.01
C ARG A 354 -23.31 -1.96 1.29
N ALA A 355 -23.54 -1.46 2.51
CA ALA A 355 -23.16 -0.11 2.88
C ALA A 355 -21.64 0.09 2.91
N ARG A 356 -20.88 -0.91 3.38
CA ARG A 356 -19.40 -0.91 3.32
C ARG A 356 -18.89 -0.94 1.88
N ALA A 357 -19.48 -1.76 1.03
CA ALA A 357 -19.13 -1.85 -0.39
C ALA A 357 -19.39 -0.51 -1.12
N ARG A 358 -20.52 0.15 -0.87
CA ARG A 358 -20.82 1.50 -1.41
C ARG A 358 -19.81 2.56 -0.96
N ARG A 359 -19.23 2.41 0.24
CA ARG A 359 -18.17 3.28 0.77
C ARG A 359 -16.77 2.89 0.26
N GLY A 360 -16.65 1.85 -0.57
CA GLY A 360 -15.39 1.35 -1.10
C GLY A 360 -14.50 0.63 -0.07
N LEU A 361 -15.05 0.21 1.08
CA LEU A 361 -14.29 -0.43 2.15
C LEU A 361 -14.09 -1.94 1.95
N VAL A 362 -14.91 -2.56 1.12
CA VAL A 362 -14.87 -3.99 0.75
C VAL A 362 -15.32 -4.13 -0.71
N PRO A 363 -15.03 -5.26 -1.39
CA PRO A 363 -15.52 -5.53 -2.73
C PRO A 363 -17.05 -5.56 -2.80
N SER A 364 -17.60 -5.16 -3.93
CA SER A 364 -19.03 -5.39 -4.22
C SER A 364 -19.33 -6.88 -4.22
N SER A 365 -20.52 -7.24 -3.74
CA SER A 365 -21.00 -8.62 -3.68
C SER A 365 -21.62 -9.12 -4.98
N LEU A 366 -21.64 -8.29 -6.03
CA LEU A 366 -22.26 -8.54 -7.34
C LEU A 366 -21.20 -8.80 -8.40
#